data_AF-A0A5R9FXR9-F1
#
_entry.id   AF-A0A5R9FXR9-F1
#
_cell.length_a   1.000
_cell.length_b   1.000
_cell.length_c   1.000
_cell.angle_alpha   90.00
_cell.angle_beta   90.00
_cell.angle_gamma   90.00
#
_symmetry.space_group_name_H-M   'P 1'
#
loop_
_entity.id
_entity.type
_entity.pdbx_description
1 polymer ?
#
loop_
_entity_poly.entity_id
_entity_poly.type
_entity_poly.pdbx_seq_one_letter_code
_entity_poly.pdbx_strand_id
1 'polypeptide(L)' 'MSNATIEKEFAKLKKMLETTAEKYKYDFRHPDVLAISRRLDKVIVRMMAGK' A
#
# COMPACT_ATOMS: atom_id res chain seq x y z
N MET A 1 -2.59 -15.96 -8.61
CA MET A 1 -3.59 -15.01 -8.07
C MET A 1 -4.20 -14.29 -9.25
N SER A 2 -5.51 -14.07 -9.29
CA SER A 2 -6.14 -13.27 -10.34
C SER A 2 -5.80 -11.79 -10.15
N ASN A 3 -5.67 -11.03 -11.25
CA ASN A 3 -5.39 -9.59 -11.21
C ASN A 3 -6.40 -8.83 -10.32
N ALA A 4 -7.66 -9.24 -10.31
CA ALA A 4 -8.70 -8.67 -9.45
C ALA A 4 -8.42 -8.81 -7.94
N THR A 5 -7.72 -9.86 -7.50
CA THR A 5 -7.32 -10.00 -6.09
C THR A 5 -6.23 -9.01 -5.73
N ILE A 6 -5.26 -8.81 -6.62
CA ILE A 6 -4.14 -7.90 -6.42
C ILE A 6 -4.63 -6.44 -6.43
N GLU A 7 -5.54 -6.09 -7.33
CA GLU A 7 -6.18 -4.76 -7.36
C GLU A 7 -6.97 -4.44 -6.10
N LYS A 8 -7.72 -5.41 -5.55
CA LYS A 8 -8.41 -5.26 -4.26
C LYS A 8 -7.43 -5.05 -3.11
N GLU A 9 -6.32 -5.80 -3.09
CA GLU A 9 -5.27 -5.63 -2.08
C GLU A 9 -4.61 -4.25 -2.19
N PHE A 10 -4.31 -3.80 -3.41
CA PHE A 10 -3.78 -2.47 -3.69
C PHE A 10 -4.72 -1.36 -3.18
N ALA A 11 -6.01 -1.42 -3.54
CA ALA A 11 -6.99 -0.43 -3.12
C ALA A 11 -7.12 -0.36 -1.58
N LYS A 12 -7.10 -1.52 -0.91
CA LYS A 12 -7.14 -1.60 0.56
C LYS A 12 -5.91 -0.96 1.19
N LEU A 13 -4.71 -1.29 0.70
CA LEU A 13 -3.46 -0.76 1.22
C LEU A 13 -3.32 0.73 0.96
N LYS A 14 -3.77 1.23 -0.20
CA LYS A 14 -3.80 2.66 -0.51
C LYS A 14 -4.66 3.43 0.50
N LYS A 15 -5.90 2.98 0.73
CA LYS A 15 -6.79 3.63 1.71
C LYS A 15 -6.19 3.58 3.12
N MET A 16 -5.58 2.46 3.50
CA MET A 16 -4.93 2.33 4.79
C MET A 16 -3.74 3.28 4.94
N LEU A 17 -2.95 3.50 3.88
CA LEU A 17 -1.85 4.46 3.87
C LEU A 17 -2.36 5.89 4.04
N GLU A 18 -3.39 6.28 3.30
CA GLU A 18 -4.01 7.62 3.38
C GLU A 18 -4.52 7.91 4.81
N THR A 19 -5.30 6.99 5.39
CA THR A 19 -5.80 7.15 6.77
C THR A 19 -4.66 7.16 7.80
N THR A 20 -3.62 6.36 7.61
CA THR A 20 -2.49 6.29 8.54
C THR A 20 -1.61 7.52 8.44
N ALA A 21 -1.38 8.02 7.22
CA ALA A 21 -0.68 9.28 7.00
C ALA A 21 -1.45 10.44 7.65
N GLU A 22 -2.76 10.54 7.45
CA GLU A 22 -3.60 11.56 8.09
C GLU A 22 -3.51 11.49 9.62
N LYS A 23 -3.65 10.28 10.20
CA LYS A 23 -3.52 10.04 11.65
C LYS A 23 -2.19 10.54 12.21
N TYR A 24 -1.10 10.33 11.49
CA TYR A 24 0.24 10.75 11.89
C TYR A 24 0.65 12.12 11.30
N LYS A 25 -0.33 12.95 10.90
CA LYS A 25 -0.10 14.31 10.38
C LYS A 25 0.88 14.36 9.21
N TYR A 26 0.79 13.38 8.33
CA TYR A 26 1.65 13.19 7.16
C TYR A 26 3.15 13.03 7.51
N ASP A 27 3.46 12.52 8.71
CA ASP A 27 4.80 12.05 9.02
C ASP A 27 5.09 10.75 8.24
N PHE A 28 5.66 10.90 7.05
CA PHE A 28 6.05 9.78 6.20
C PHE A 28 7.24 8.98 6.75
N ARG A 29 7.90 9.45 7.82
CA ARG A 29 8.95 8.71 8.52
C ARG A 29 8.39 7.86 9.66
N HIS A 30 7.12 8.03 10.00
CA HIS A 30 6.48 7.23 11.03
C HIS A 30 6.55 5.74 10.65
N PRO A 31 6.94 4.85 11.58
CA PRO A 31 7.15 3.43 11.29
C PRO A 31 5.93 2.74 10.67
N ASP A 32 4.72 3.10 11.10
CA ASP A 32 3.48 2.55 10.53
C ASP A 32 3.25 2.99 9.09
N VAL A 33 3.52 4.26 8.77
CA VAL A 33 3.40 4.80 7.40
C VAL A 33 4.41 4.09 6.50
N LEU A 34 5.66 3.96 6.95
CA LEU A 34 6.71 3.23 6.23
C LEU A 34 6.35 1.76 6.02
N ALA A 35 5.79 1.09 7.03
CA ALA A 35 5.41 -0.32 6.94
C ALA A 35 4.30 -0.54 5.89
N ILE A 36 3.32 0.36 5.82
CA ILE A 36 2.25 0.30 4.83
C ILE A 36 2.80 0.61 3.43
N SER A 37 3.65 1.64 3.29
CA SER A 37 4.30 1.98 2.01
C SER A 37 5.10 0.80 1.47
N ARG A 38 5.91 0.14 2.31
CA ARG A 38 6.68 -1.06 1.90
C ARG A 38 5.79 -2.23 1.49
N ARG A 39 4.61 -2.39 2.10
CA ARG A 39 3.63 -3.41 1.70
C ARG A 39 3.00 -3.05 0.36
N LEU A 40 2.67 -1.77 0.14
CA LEU A 40 2.13 -1.28 -1.11
C LEU A 40 3.12 -1.46 -2.26
N ASP A 41 4.41 -1.15 -2.06
CA ASP A 41 5.47 -1.38 -3.04
C ASP A 41 5.54 -2.84 -3.50
N LYS A 42 5.46 -3.80 -2.57
CA LYS A 42 5.45 -5.22 -2.91
C LYS A 42 4.26 -5.60 -3.80
N VAL A 43 3.11 -5.01 -3.56
CA VAL A 43 1.90 -5.24 -4.39
C VAL A 43 2.09 -4.61 -5.77
N ILE A 44 2.65 -3.40 -5.86
CA ILE A 44 2.95 -2.74 -7.14
C ILE A 44 3.92 -3.60 -7.96
N VAL A 45 5.00 -4.11 -7.37
CA VAL A 45 5.95 -5.00 -8.05
C VAL A 45 5.26 -6.27 -8.56
N ARG A 46 4.36 -6.87 -7.78
CA ARG A 46 3.57 -8.03 -8.23
C ARG A 46 2.63 -7.71 -9.39
N MET A 47 2.04 -6.51 -9.41
CA MET A 47 1.21 -6.05 -10.54
C MET A 47 2.05 -5.86 -11.80
N MET A 48 3.27 -5.32 -11.68
CA MET A 48 4.17 -5.11 -12.82
C MET A 48 4.75 -6.43 -13.35
N ALA A 49 5.05 -7.39 -12.47
CA ALA A 49 5.61 -8.69 -12.86
C ALA A 49 4.56 -9.65 -13.44
N GLY A 50 3.27 -9.42 -13.21
CA GLY A 50 2.17 -10.18 -13.81
C GLY A 50 1.73 -9.69 -15.18
N LYS A 51 2.57 -8.88 -15.86
CA LYS A 51 2.30 -8.24 -17.15
C LYS A 51 3.19 -8.81 -18.25
#